data_AF-A0A943G6K1-F1
#
_entry.id   AF-A0A943G6K1-F1
#
_cell.length_a   1.000
_cell.length_b   1.000
_cell.length_c   1.000
_cell.angle_alpha   90.00
_cell.angle_beta   90.00
_cell.angle_gamma   90.00
#
_symmetry.space_group_name_H-M   'P 1'
#
loop_
_entity.id
_entity.type
_entity.pdbx_description
1 polymer ?
#
loop_
_entity_poly.entity_id
_entity_poly.type
_entity_poly.pdbx_seq_one_letter_code
_entity_poly.pdbx_strand_id
1 'polypeptide(L)' 'MVERKDIIPILSNIGILIDDQMETFDVDLTEYILDSIQFVSFIVELERELNIEFPDELLLYDNIRSLNGFISLIEHL' A
#
# COMPACT_ATOMS: atom_id res chain seq x y z
N MET A 1 -6.47 10.52 -8.80
CA MET A 1 -7.12 9.96 -7.61
C MET A 1 -6.70 8.52 -7.58
N VAL A 2 -5.90 8.16 -6.58
CA VAL A 2 -5.38 6.80 -6.45
C VAL A 2 -6.51 5.99 -5.83
N GLU A 3 -6.82 4.83 -6.39
CA GLU A 3 -7.89 3.97 -5.91
C GLU A 3 -7.33 2.58 -5.54
N ARG A 4 -8.13 1.80 -4.82
CA ARG A 4 -7.74 0.43 -4.42
C ARG A 4 -7.32 -0.43 -5.62
N LYS A 5 -8.01 -0.28 -6.75
CA LYS A 5 -7.70 -0.98 -8.01
C LYS A 5 -6.30 -0.69 -8.56
N ASP A 6 -5.66 0.40 -8.13
CA ASP A 6 -4.30 0.76 -8.50
C ASP A 6 -3.28 0.13 -7.54
N ILE A 7 -3.67 -0.15 -6.28
CA ILE A 7 -2.79 -0.68 -5.22
C ILE A 7 -2.80 -2.21 -5.15
N ILE A 8 -3.97 -2.84 -5.25
CA ILE A 8 -4.14 -4.30 -5.12
C ILE A 8 -3.31 -5.10 -6.14
N PRO A 9 -3.22 -4.69 -7.42
CA PRO A 9 -2.35 -5.38 -8.38
C PRO A 9 -0.86 -5.30 -8.00
N ILE A 10 -0.41 -4.20 -7.42
CA ILE A 10 0.98 -4.00 -7.00
C ILE A 10 1.34 -4.99 -5.89
N LEU A 11 0.46 -5.12 -4.89
CA LEU A 11 0.59 -6.11 -3.83
C LEU A 11 0.61 -7.55 -4.39
N SER A 12 -0.27 -7.83 -5.35
CA SER A 12 -0.32 -9.14 -6.00
C SER A 12 0.97 -9.47 -6.76
N ASN A 13 1.61 -8.48 -7.40
CA ASN A 13 2.86 -8.64 -8.13
C ASN A 13 4.04 -9.05 -7.22
N ILE A 14 4.01 -8.65 -5.95
CA ILE A 14 4.99 -9.04 -4.94
C ILE A 14 4.57 -10.26 -4.12
N GLY A 15 3.51 -10.96 -4.53
CA GLY A 15 3.03 -12.19 -3.90
C GLY A 15 2.13 -11.98 -2.67
N ILE A 16 1.63 -10.77 -2.46
CA ILE A 16 0.74 -10.41 -1.36
C ILE A 16 -0.69 -10.38 -1.87
N LEU A 17 -1.49 -11.35 -1.45
CA LEU A 17 -2.88 -11.50 -1.85
C LEU A 17 -3.80 -10.95 -0.77
N ILE A 18 -4.61 -9.96 -1.13
CA ILE A 18 -5.62 -9.37 -0.24
C ILE A 18 -6.99 -9.88 -0.66
N ASP A 19 -7.77 -10.35 0.31
CA ASP A 19 -9.16 -10.70 0.10
C ASP A 19 -10.04 -9.45 0.25
N ASP A 20 -10.17 -8.67 -0.84
CA ASP A 20 -10.84 -7.36 -0.84
C ASP A 20 -12.33 -7.41 -1.25
N GLN A 21 -12.98 -8.58 -1.14
CA GLN A 21 -14.35 -8.85 -1.61
C GLN A 21 -15.42 -7.86 -1.13
N MET A 22 -15.12 -7.05 -0.11
CA MET A 22 -15.97 -5.98 0.38
C MET A 22 -15.26 -4.62 0.29
N GLU A 23 -15.53 -3.87 -0.79
CA GLU A 23 -15.06 -2.48 -0.99
C GLU A 23 -15.40 -1.56 0.20
N THR A 24 -16.41 -1.90 1.00
CA THR A 24 -16.92 -1.08 2.11
C THR A 24 -16.09 -1.15 3.39
N PHE A 25 -15.23 -2.17 3.56
CA PHE A 25 -14.42 -2.30 4.77
C PHE A 25 -12.98 -1.85 4.52
N ASP A 26 -12.44 -1.14 5.50
CA ASP A 26 -11.02 -0.78 5.49
C ASP A 26 -10.16 -2.00 5.73
N VAL A 27 -9.02 -2.08 5.04
CA VAL A 27 -8.12 -3.23 5.09
C VAL A 27 -6.88 -2.84 5.86
N ASP A 28 -6.52 -3.65 6.86
CA ASP A 28 -5.26 -3.51 7.57
C ASP A 28 -4.15 -4.24 6.81
N LEU A 29 -3.31 -3.49 6.09
CA LEU A 29 -2.23 -4.10 5.29
C LEU A 29 -1.15 -4.74 6.16
N THR A 30 -1.07 -4.41 7.46
CA THR A 30 -0.11 -5.04 8.37
C THR A 30 -0.45 -6.49 8.67
N GLU A 31 -1.69 -6.92 8.43
CA GLU A 31 -2.08 -8.34 8.49
C GLU A 31 -1.52 -9.17 7.30
N TYR A 32 -1.11 -8.49 6.22
CA TYR A 32 -0.65 -9.12 4.98
C TYR A 32 0.85 -8.90 4.72
N ILE A 33 1.36 -7.71 5.05
CA ILE A 33 2.76 -7.32 4.93
C ILE A 33 3.43 -7.58 6.27
N LEU A 34 4.04 -8.75 6.45
CA LEU A 34 4.43 -9.27 7.77
C LEU A 34 5.81 -8.81 8.24
N ASP A 35 6.65 -8.34 7.32
CA ASP A 35 8.02 -7.93 7.63
C ASP A 35 8.45 -6.67 6.87
N SER A 36 9.58 -6.11 7.30
CA SER A 36 10.14 -4.88 6.75
C SER A 36 10.60 -5.04 5.30
N ILE A 37 10.96 -6.25 4.86
CA ILE A 37 11.42 -6.48 3.48
C ILE A 37 10.22 -6.43 2.54
N GLN A 38 9.10 -7.04 2.92
CA GLN A 38 7.84 -6.95 2.18
C GLN A 38 7.33 -5.51 2.14
N PHE A 39 7.41 -4.77 3.24
CA PHE A 39 7.04 -3.36 3.28
C PHE A 39 7.87 -2.52 2.31
N VAL A 40 9.21 -2.62 2.38
CA VAL A 40 10.09 -1.88 1.46
C VAL A 40 9.85 -2.29 0.00
N SER A 41 9.65 -3.59 -0.26
CA SER A 41 9.33 -4.06 -1.62
C SER A 41 8.03 -3.48 -2.13
N PHE A 42 7.01 -3.39 -1.28
CA PHE A 42 5.73 -2.75 -1.61
C PHE A 42 5.91 -1.27 -1.95
N ILE A 43 6.62 -0.51 -1.12
CA ILE A 43 6.87 0.92 -1.37
C ILE A 43 7.60 1.12 -2.70
N VAL A 44 8.70 0.40 -2.94
CA VAL A 44 9.50 0.53 -4.17
C VAL A 44 8.68 0.22 -5.42
N GLU A 45 7.86 -0.84 -5.37
CA GLU A 45 6.98 -1.18 -6.50
C GLU A 45 5.90 -0.11 -6.70
N LEU A 46 5.38 0.48 -5.63
CA LEU A 46 4.38 1.53 -5.69
C LEU A 46 4.93 2.84 -6.26
N GLU A 47 6.13 3.25 -5.86
CA GLU A 47 6.86 4.37 -6.46
C GLU A 47 7.05 4.17 -7.97
N ARG A 48 7.43 2.95 -8.38
CA ARG A 48 7.65 2.62 -9.79
C ARG A 48 6.35 2.67 -10.60
N GLU A 49 5.29 2.02 -10.13
CA GLU A 49 4.03 1.90 -10.89
C GLU A 49 3.25 3.22 -10.93
N LEU A 50 3.30 4.02 -9.85
CA LEU A 50 2.63 5.31 -9.78
C LEU A 50 3.51 6.49 -10.22
N ASN A 51 4.80 6.25 -10.46
CA ASN A 51 5.81 7.26 -10.77
C ASN A 51 5.82 8.40 -9.74
N ILE A 52 5.89 8.02 -8.46
CA ILE A 52 5.98 8.91 -7.29
C ILE A 52 7.24 8.60 -6.48
N GLU A 53 7.57 9.46 -5.52
CA GLU A 53 8.69 9.28 -4.58
C GLU A 53 8.17 9.53 -3.16
N PHE A 54 8.39 8.58 -2.25
CA PHE A 54 8.00 8.74 -0.85
C PHE A 54 9.08 9.50 -0.08
N PRO A 55 8.69 10.54 0.68
CA PRO A 55 9.55 11.10 1.70
C PRO A 55 9.91 10.05 2.75
N ASP A 56 11.18 9.98 3.13
CA ASP A 56 11.69 9.03 4.15
C ASP A 56 10.88 9.06 5.46
N GLU A 57 10.40 10.24 5.86
CA GLU A 57 9.59 10.43 7.07
C GLU A 57 8.21 9.76 7.02
N LEU A 58 7.72 9.46 5.82
CA LEU A 58 6.44 8.77 5.60
C LEU A 58 6.61 7.26 5.43
N LEU A 59 7.86 6.75 5.39
CA LEU A 59 8.19 5.32 5.32
C LEU A 59 8.06 4.62 6.67
N LEU A 60 6.93 4.82 7.33
CA LEU A 60 6.60 4.19 8.60
C LEU A 60 5.68 3.00 8.36
N TYR A 61 6.03 1.85 8.93
CA TYR A 61 5.23 0.63 8.80
C TYR A 61 3.78 0.81 9.29
N ASP A 62 3.55 1.65 10.30
CA ASP A 62 2.19 1.92 10.78
C ASP A 62 1.33 2.72 9.78
N ASN A 63 1.92 3.39 8.78
CA ASN A 63 1.17 4.16 7.79
C ASN A 63 0.36 3.29 6.82
N ILE A 64 0.67 2.00 6.73
CA ILE A 64 -0.07 1.04 5.88
C ILE A 64 -1.20 0.32 6.63
N ARG A 65 -1.41 0.60 7.91
CA ARG A 65 -2.43 -0.05 8.74
C ARG A 65 -3.88 0.16 8.26
N SER A 66 -4.09 1.12 7.37
CA SER A 66 -5.38 1.40 6.75
C SER A 66 -5.13 1.60 5.27
N LEU A 67 -5.66 0.73 4.40
CA LEU A 67 -5.56 0.90 2.96
C LEU A 67 -6.19 2.22 2.51
N ASN A 68 -7.34 2.59 3.08
CA ASN A 68 -7.98 3.87 2.76
C ASN A 68 -7.14 5.08 3.24
N GLY A 69 -6.56 4.99 4.44
CA GLY A 69 -5.68 6.01 5.00
C GLY A 69 -4.38 6.14 4.21
N PHE A 70 -3.82 5.02 3.77
CA PHE A 70 -2.62 4.98 2.95
C PHE A 70 -2.86 5.56 1.55
N ILE A 71 -3.99 5.22 0.90
CA ILE A 71 -4.41 5.86 -0.36
C ILE A 71 -4.53 7.38 -0.16
N SER A 72 -5.20 7.80 0.91
CA SER A 72 -5.36 9.22 1.22
C SER A 72 -4.01 9.91 1.43
N LEU A 73 -3.04 9.23 2.07
CA LEU A 73 -1.68 9.74 2.26
C LEU A 73 -0.98 9.96 0.90
N ILE A 74 -1.08 8.99 -0.01
CA ILE A 74 -0.48 9.09 -1.35
C ILE A 74 -1.04 10.28 -2.13
N GLU A 75 -2.33 10.57 -1.99
CA GLU A 75 -2.96 11.70 -2.69
C GLU A 75 -2.49 13.08 -2.22
N HIS A 76 -1.82 13.15 -1.07
CA HIS A 76 -1.28 14.39 -0.50
C HIS A 76 0.24 14.51 -0.66
N LEU A 77 0.87 13.57 -1.39
CA LEU A 77 2.26 13.68 -1.85
C LEU A 77 2.35 14.70 -3.00
#